data_AF-A0A8X6G3Q8-F1
#
_entry.id   AF-A0A8X6G3Q8-F1
#
_cell.length_a   1.000
_cell.length_b   1.000
_cell.length_c   1.000
_cell.angle_alpha   90.00
_cell.angle_beta   90.00
_cell.angle_gamma   90.00
#
_symmetry.space_group_name_H-M   'P 1'
#
loop_
_entity.id
_entity.type
_entity.pdbx_description
1 polymer ?
#
loop_
_entity_poly.entity_id
_entity_poly.type
_entity_poly.pdbx_seq_one_letter_code
_entity_poly.pdbx_strand_id
1 'polypeptide(L)'
;MMFGLQDSGLQPRGPMATLKEEPLTSAQLGSVRTGWMQPAMIDQTAGSVGLGRAHFEKQPPGNLRKSNFFHFVIALYDKAGQPVEVERTAFVGFVEKEQDRILKMFGTLPHNNEQDT
;
A
#
# COMPACT_ATOMS: atom_id res chain seq x y z
N MET A 1 -52.33 33.95 -17.93
CA MET A 1 -53.52 33.11 -18.23
C MET A 1 -52.98 31.99 -19.11
N MET A 2 -53.07 30.68 -18.86
CA MET A 2 -54.16 29.83 -18.36
C MET A 2 -53.57 28.45 -18.04
N PHE A 3 -54.31 27.73 -17.21
CA PHE A 3 -54.20 26.39 -16.63
C PHE A 3 -54.77 25.28 -17.55
N GLY A 4 -54.49 24.00 -17.27
CA GLY A 4 -55.47 22.91 -17.52
C GLY A 4 -54.98 21.57 -18.12
N LEU A 5 -54.65 20.63 -17.23
CA LEU A 5 -54.88 19.16 -17.16
C LEU A 5 -55.69 18.43 -18.27
N GLN A 6 -55.22 17.22 -18.70
CA GLN A 6 -55.98 15.95 -18.97
C GLN A 6 -54.99 14.75 -18.89
N ASP A 7 -54.89 14.01 -17.78
CA ASP A 7 -55.45 12.65 -17.50
C ASP A 7 -55.78 11.73 -18.69
N SER A 8 -55.22 10.51 -18.68
CA SER A 8 -55.82 9.26 -19.19
C SER A 8 -54.87 8.06 -19.00
N GLY A 9 -55.18 7.14 -18.07
CA GLY A 9 -54.61 5.77 -18.13
C GLY A 9 -54.45 5.01 -16.81
N LEU A 10 -55.53 4.81 -16.04
CA LEU A 10 -55.61 3.85 -14.93
C LEU A 10 -56.07 2.48 -15.48
N GLN A 11 -55.35 1.35 -15.28
CA GLN A 11 -55.56 0.25 -14.29
C GLN A 11 -55.22 -1.13 -14.95
N PRO A 12 -55.24 -2.32 -14.28
CA PRO A 12 -54.63 -2.76 -13.00
C PRO A 12 -54.06 -4.23 -13.00
N ARG A 13 -53.37 -4.63 -11.91
CA ARG A 13 -53.44 -5.96 -11.20
C ARG A 13 -52.86 -7.27 -11.81
N GLY A 14 -51.79 -7.78 -11.16
CA GLY A 14 -51.74 -9.14 -10.56
C GLY A 14 -51.03 -10.30 -11.29
N PRO A 15 -50.71 -11.42 -10.60
CA PRO A 15 -49.37 -12.06 -10.60
C PRO A 15 -49.30 -13.51 -11.15
N MET A 16 -48.11 -14.00 -11.54
CA MET A 16 -47.73 -15.42 -11.36
C MET A 16 -46.21 -15.63 -11.38
N ALA A 17 -45.71 -16.34 -10.37
CA ALA A 17 -44.36 -16.89 -10.32
C ALA A 17 -44.17 -17.94 -11.41
N THR A 18 -43.11 -17.82 -12.22
CA THR A 18 -42.61 -18.93 -13.03
C THR A 18 -41.33 -19.45 -12.40
N LEU A 19 -41.48 -20.50 -11.60
CA LEU A 19 -40.39 -21.42 -11.27
C LEU A 19 -39.89 -22.05 -12.57
N LYS A 20 -38.61 -21.88 -12.89
CA LYS A 20 -37.88 -22.81 -13.75
C LYS A 20 -36.45 -22.94 -13.23
N GLU A 21 -36.27 -23.95 -12.40
CA GLU A 21 -35.00 -24.60 -12.13
C GLU A 21 -34.45 -25.19 -13.45
N GLU A 22 -33.16 -24.99 -13.74
CA GLU A 22 -32.37 -26.01 -14.43
C GLU A 22 -30.87 -25.83 -14.09
N PRO A 23 -30.17 -26.89 -13.64
CA PRO A 23 -28.76 -26.83 -13.29
C PRO A 23 -27.86 -27.22 -14.48
N LEU A 24 -26.65 -26.65 -14.47
CA LEU A 24 -25.42 -27.06 -15.17
C LEU A 24 -25.17 -26.56 -16.61
N THR A 25 -23.97 -25.97 -16.72
CA THR A 25 -23.13 -25.83 -17.92
C THR A 25 -23.35 -24.61 -18.83
N SER A 26 -22.83 -23.46 -18.40
CA SER A 26 -22.15 -22.55 -19.34
C SER A 26 -21.03 -21.77 -18.63
N ALA A 27 -19.95 -22.49 -18.36
CA ALA A 27 -18.63 -21.90 -18.17
C ALA A 27 -18.20 -21.20 -19.48
N GLN A 28 -18.55 -19.92 -19.68
CA GLN A 28 -17.87 -19.06 -20.68
C GLN A 28 -18.19 -17.55 -20.56
N LEU A 29 -18.88 -17.05 -19.53
CA LEU A 29 -19.16 -15.61 -19.41
C LEU A 29 -19.03 -15.06 -17.98
N GLY A 30 -18.17 -15.69 -17.17
CA GLY A 30 -17.93 -15.31 -15.77
C GLY A 30 -16.66 -14.50 -15.50
N SER A 31 -15.81 -14.24 -16.51
CA SER A 31 -14.45 -13.72 -16.25
C SER A 31 -14.31 -12.19 -16.27
N VAL A 32 -15.36 -11.42 -16.57
CA VAL A 32 -15.23 -9.96 -16.82
C VAL A 32 -16.04 -9.09 -15.83
N ARG A 33 -16.73 -9.67 -14.84
CA ARG A 33 -17.63 -8.90 -13.96
C ARG A 33 -17.38 -9.06 -12.46
N THR A 34 -16.17 -9.40 -12.04
CA THR A 34 -15.82 -9.58 -10.61
C THR A 34 -14.45 -8.98 -10.25
N GLY A 35 -14.08 -7.86 -10.88
CA GLY A 35 -12.79 -7.20 -10.64
C GLY A 35 -12.76 -6.15 -9.52
N TRP A 36 -13.89 -5.79 -8.92
CA TRP A 36 -13.98 -4.62 -8.01
C TRP A 36 -14.41 -4.92 -6.57
N MET A 37 -14.57 -6.18 -6.21
CA MET A 37 -14.83 -6.58 -4.81
C MET A 37 -14.12 -7.89 -4.51
N GLN A 38 -12.79 -7.86 -4.48
CA GLN A 38 -12.04 -8.84 -3.71
C GLN A 38 -11.42 -8.11 -2.53
N PRO A 39 -11.85 -8.40 -1.28
CA PRO A 39 -11.00 -8.05 -0.14
C PRO A 39 -9.70 -8.82 -0.36
N ALA A 40 -8.59 -8.09 -0.51
CA ALA A 40 -7.27 -8.68 -0.51
C ALA A 40 -7.12 -9.38 0.84
N MET A 41 -7.31 -10.69 0.84
CA MET A 41 -6.87 -11.56 1.92
C MET A 41 -5.36 -11.36 2.03
N ILE A 42 -4.99 -10.55 3.02
CA ILE A 42 -3.61 -10.25 3.38
C ILE A 42 -2.98 -11.58 3.79
N ASP A 43 -2.25 -12.21 2.87
CA ASP A 43 -1.37 -13.31 3.20
C ASP A 43 -0.22 -12.73 4.02
N GLN A 44 -0.44 -12.64 5.34
CA GLN A 44 0.57 -12.31 6.33
C GLN A 44 1.53 -13.51 6.52
N THR A 45 2.03 -14.06 5.41
CA THR A 45 3.19 -14.95 5.48
C THR A 45 4.32 -14.17 6.12
N ALA A 46 4.86 -14.70 7.21
CA ALA A 46 5.80 -14.06 8.13
C ALA A 46 7.14 -13.55 7.51
N GLY A 47 7.28 -13.58 6.18
CA GLY A 47 8.38 -13.00 5.42
C GLY A 47 8.04 -11.73 4.62
N SER A 48 6.76 -11.34 4.48
CA SER A 48 6.34 -10.19 3.68
C SER A 48 6.35 -8.86 4.46
N VAL A 49 6.31 -8.91 5.79
CA VAL A 49 6.23 -7.71 6.64
C VAL A 49 7.62 -7.14 6.87
N GLY A 50 7.88 -5.95 6.32
CA GLY A 50 9.11 -5.21 6.54
C GLY A 50 9.23 -4.01 5.62
N LEU A 51 10.03 -3.01 6.03
CA LEU A 51 10.32 -1.84 5.20
C LEU A 51 11.10 -2.27 3.96
N GLY A 52 10.65 -1.83 2.78
CA GLY A 52 11.30 -2.08 1.50
C GLY A 52 12.02 -0.85 0.95
N ARG A 53 11.42 0.34 1.09
CA ARG A 53 11.95 1.59 0.53
C ARG A 53 11.51 2.82 1.33
N ALA A 54 12.36 3.84 1.35
CA ALA A 54 12.00 5.20 1.77
C ALA A 54 12.06 6.18 0.58
N HIS A 55 11.21 7.19 0.58
CA HIS A 55 11.13 8.21 -0.47
C HIS A 55 11.15 9.61 0.14
N PHE A 56 12.02 10.51 -0.37
CA PHE A 56 12.03 11.91 0.07
C PHE A 56 10.85 12.67 -0.55
N GLU A 57 9.83 12.95 0.26
CA GLU A 57 8.77 13.89 -0.12
C GLU A 57 9.30 15.33 -0.11
N LYS A 58 10.18 15.62 0.85
CA LYS A 58 10.92 16.88 0.90
C LYS A 58 12.41 16.60 0.97
N GLN A 59 13.10 17.00 -0.07
CA GLN A 59 14.56 16.89 -0.16
C GLN A 59 15.25 17.75 0.91
N PRO A 60 16.38 17.30 1.46
CA PRO A 60 17.21 18.16 2.29
C PRO A 60 17.79 19.31 1.45
N PRO A 61 18.09 20.48 2.07
CA PRO A 61 18.72 21.59 1.36
C PRO A 61 20.10 21.19 0.82
N GLY A 62 20.34 21.40 -0.48
CA GLY A 62 21.62 21.07 -1.12
C GLY A 62 22.81 21.92 -0.68
N ASN A 63 22.54 23.09 -0.06
CA ASN A 63 23.57 23.95 0.53
C ASN A 63 23.13 24.36 1.94
N LEU A 64 23.93 24.01 2.95
CA LEU A 64 23.58 24.23 4.35
C LEU A 64 24.77 24.78 5.14
N ARG A 65 24.49 25.72 6.05
CA ARG A 65 25.48 26.24 7.01
C ARG A 65 25.53 25.36 8.25
N LYS A 66 26.73 25.15 8.80
CA LYS A 66 26.94 24.31 9.99
C LYS A 66 26.16 24.78 11.23
N SER A 67 25.93 26.07 11.39
CA SER A 67 25.18 26.64 12.52
C SER A 67 23.66 26.49 12.40
N ASN A 68 23.17 26.02 11.25
CA ASN A 68 21.74 25.96 10.98
C ASN A 68 21.22 24.53 11.15
N PHE A 69 20.01 24.43 11.69
CA PHE A 69 19.23 23.21 11.56
C PHE A 69 18.68 23.06 10.14
N PHE A 70 18.51 21.81 9.72
CA PHE A 70 17.77 21.46 8.52
C PHE A 70 16.78 20.34 8.86
N HIS A 71 15.80 20.16 7.99
CA HIS A 71 14.81 19.08 8.10
C HIS A 71 14.53 18.53 6.70
N PHE A 72 14.07 17.29 6.66
CA PHE A 72 13.61 16.59 5.47
C PHE A 72 12.34 15.80 5.83
N VAL A 73 11.63 15.32 4.82
CA VAL A 73 10.42 14.50 5.01
C VAL A 73 10.55 13.25 4.17
N ILE A 74 10.27 12.09 4.76
CA ILE A 74 10.26 10.80 4.07
C ILE A 74 8.93 10.09 4.20
N ALA A 75 8.53 9.40 3.14
CA ALA A 75 7.50 8.37 3.14
C ALA A 75 8.16 6.99 3.17
N LEU A 76 7.60 6.06 3.94
CA LEU A 76 8.07 4.69 4.05
C LEU A 76 7.13 3.76 3.30
N TYR A 77 7.71 2.78 2.61
CA TYR A 77 6.99 1.74 1.89
C TYR A 77 7.51 0.37 2.28
N ASP A 78 6.62 -0.61 2.34
CA ASP A 78 6.99 -2.00 2.57
C ASP A 78 7.60 -2.64 1.31
N LYS A 79 7.92 -3.93 1.38
CA LYS A 79 8.47 -4.69 0.25
C LYS A 79 7.50 -4.86 -0.91
N ALA A 80 6.18 -4.80 -0.67
CA ALA A 80 5.15 -4.82 -1.71
C ALA A 80 4.93 -3.43 -2.33
N GLY A 81 5.59 -2.39 -1.81
CA GLY A 81 5.45 -1.02 -2.26
C GLY A 81 4.23 -0.31 -1.68
N GLN A 82 3.60 -0.86 -0.64
CA GLN A 82 2.50 -0.20 0.07
C GLN A 82 3.02 0.83 1.07
N PRO A 83 2.33 1.97 1.25
CA PRO A 83 2.73 2.97 2.23
C PRO A 83 2.61 2.40 3.65
N VAL A 84 3.60 2.72 4.49
CA VAL A 84 3.67 2.27 5.88
C VAL A 84 3.32 3.43 6.80
N GLU A 85 2.34 3.23 7.68
CA GLU A 85 1.95 4.20 8.69
C GLU A 85 2.92 4.18 9.88
N VAL A 86 3.23 5.36 10.42
CA VAL A 86 4.13 5.52 11.57
C VAL A 86 3.32 5.97 12.77
N GLU A 87 3.23 5.12 13.80
CA GLU A 87 2.45 5.43 15.02
C GLU A 87 3.24 6.23 16.05
N ARG A 88 4.53 5.93 16.21
CA ARG A 88 5.41 6.55 17.22
C ARG A 88 6.82 6.69 16.70
N THR A 89 7.49 7.78 17.10
CA THR A 89 8.90 8.02 16.85
C THR A 89 9.60 8.38 18.16
N ALA A 90 10.87 8.01 18.27
CA ALA A 90 11.69 8.37 19.41
C ALA A 90 13.14 8.57 18.97
N PHE A 91 13.80 9.60 19.49
CA PHE A 91 15.25 9.74 19.40
C PHE A 91 15.89 8.84 20.46
N VAL A 92 16.76 7.93 20.04
CA VAL A 92 17.40 6.95 20.94
C VAL A 92 18.79 7.41 21.38
N GLY A 93 19.57 8.04 20.50
CA GLY A 93 20.92 8.47 20.80
C GLY A 93 21.71 8.81 19.53
N PHE A 94 22.99 9.16 19.73
CA PHE A 94 23.93 9.38 18.64
C PHE A 94 24.74 8.11 18.37
N VAL A 95 25.15 7.91 17.11
CA VAL A 95 26.15 6.90 16.78
C VAL A 95 27.52 7.48 17.07
N GLU A 96 28.24 6.87 18.02
CA GLU A 96 29.60 7.28 18.40
C GLU A 96 30.54 6.08 18.45
N LYS A 97 31.80 6.29 18.02
CA LYS A 97 33.08 5.52 18.10
C LYS A 97 33.07 3.99 18.33
N GLU A 98 32.19 3.42 19.13
CA GLU A 98 32.03 1.98 19.38
C GLU A 98 30.88 1.37 18.55
N GLN A 99 29.77 2.09 18.35
CA GLN A 99 28.65 1.65 17.50
C GLN A 99 29.01 1.59 16.00
N ASP A 100 29.98 2.40 15.56
CA ASP A 100 30.49 2.39 14.18
C ASP A 100 31.13 1.05 13.81
N ARG A 101 31.72 0.33 14.78
CA ARG A 101 32.33 -0.99 14.51
C ARG A 101 31.27 -2.04 14.20
N ILE A 102 30.15 -2.01 14.95
CA ILE A 102 29.01 -2.90 14.72
C ILE A 102 28.36 -2.58 13.37
N LEU A 103 28.18 -1.30 13.05
CA LEU A 103 27.61 -0.87 11.76
C LEU A 103 28.49 -1.28 10.57
N LYS A 104 29.82 -1.20 10.72
CA LYS A 104 30.80 -1.63 9.69
C LYS A 104 30.89 -3.16 9.57
N MET A 105 30.75 -3.90 10.66
CA MET A 105 30.74 -5.37 10.67
C MET A 105 29.57 -5.96 9.87
N PHE A 106 28.39 -5.32 9.90
CA PHE A 106 27.24 -5.77 9.11
C PHE A 106 27.22 -5.24 7.67
N GLY A 107 28.12 -4.30 7.32
CA GLY A 107 28.10 -3.58 6.05
C GLY A 107 29.31 -3.77 5.14
N THR A 108 30.34 -4.53 5.51
CA THR A 108 31.54 -4.72 4.66
C THR A 108 31.89 -6.20 4.53
N LEU A 109 31.95 -6.69 3.28
CA LEU A 109 32.52 -8.00 2.95
C LEU A 109 33.90 -8.15 3.60
N PRO A 110 34.29 -9.35 4.08
CA PRO A 110 35.58 -9.54 4.71
C PRO A 110 36.69 -9.11 3.75
N HIS A 111 37.55 -8.23 4.25
CA HIS A 111 38.82 -7.90 3.61
C HIS A 111 39.64 -9.20 3.59
N ASN A 112 39.82 -9.79 2.42
CA ASN A 112 40.72 -10.92 2.25
C ASN A 112 42.14 -10.44 2.59
N ASN A 113 42.66 -10.89 3.72
CA ASN A 113 44.09 -10.80 4.01
C ASN A 113 44.82 -11.72 3.02
N GLU A 114 45.31 -11.17 1.92
CA GLU A 114 46.41 -11.80 1.19
C GLU A 114 47.60 -11.84 2.15
N GLN A 115 48.00 -13.07 2.43
CA GLN A 115 49.08 -13.41 3.33
C GLN A 115 50.41 -12.93 2.75
N ASP A 116 51.19 -12.37 3.66
CA ASP A 116 52.64 -12.25 3.63
C ASP A 116 53.31 -13.40 2.85
N THR A 117 54.15 -13.07 1.87
CA THR A 117 55.24 -13.92 1.38
C THR A 117 56.44 -13.04 1.07
#